data_AF-A0A0Q5PZ87-F1
#
_entry.id   AF-A0A0Q5PZ87-F1
#
_cell.length_a   1.000
_cell.length_b   1.000
_cell.length_c   1.000
_cell.angle_alpha   90.00
_cell.angle_beta   90.00
_cell.angle_gamma   90.00
#
_symmetry.space_group_name_H-M   'P 1'
#
loop_
_entity.id
_entity.type
_entity.pdbx_description
1 polymer ?
#
loop_
_entity_poly.entity_id
_entity_poly.type
_entity_poly.pdbx_seq_one_letter_code
_entity_poly.pdbx_strand_id
1 'polypeptide(L)' 'YNGSNDYGIFQINDYYWCAPPSGRFSYNECGLSCNALLTDDITHSVRCAQKVLSQQGWSAWSTWHYCNGWLPSIDDCF' A
#
# COMPACT_ATOMS: atom_id res chain seq x y z
N TYR A 1 12.21 -13.50 7.71
CA TYR A 1 12.61 -12.31 6.95
C TYR A 1 12.79 -12.74 5.50
N ASN A 2 11.87 -12.36 4.62
CA ASN A 2 11.86 -12.71 3.18
C ASN A 2 12.59 -11.65 2.30
N GLY A 3 13.18 -10.62 2.93
CA GLY A 3 13.86 -9.51 2.27
C GLY A 3 12.94 -8.52 1.56
N SER A 4 11.61 -8.62 1.73
CA SER A 4 10.67 -7.63 1.18
C SER A 4 10.71 -6.30 1.91
N ASN A 5 10.37 -5.24 1.20
CA ASN A 5 10.26 -3.89 1.75
C ASN A 5 8.87 -3.33 1.47
N ASP A 6 8.44 -2.46 2.37
CA ASP A 6 7.17 -1.75 2.29
C ASP A 6 7.42 -0.30 1.85
N TYR A 7 6.60 0.19 0.92
CA TYR A 7 6.83 1.46 0.23
C TYR A 7 5.73 2.48 0.48
N GLY A 8 6.14 3.73 0.68
CA GLY A 8 5.27 4.90 0.67
C GLY A 8 4.34 5.04 1.88
N ILE A 9 3.40 5.97 1.76
CA ILE A 9 2.47 6.38 2.82
C ILE A 9 1.58 5.24 3.34
N PHE A 10 1.25 4.27 2.48
CA PHE A 10 0.46 3.10 2.84
C PHE A 10 1.31 1.84 3.12
N GLN A 11 2.65 1.95 3.11
CA GLN A 11 3.55 0.81 3.38
C GLN A 11 3.18 -0.44 2.55
N ILE A 12 3.13 -0.28 1.22
CA ILE A 12 2.75 -1.34 0.28
C ILE A 12 3.94 -2.25 -0.01
N ASN A 13 3.76 -3.56 0.18
CA ASN A 13 4.83 -4.55 0.09
C ASN A 13 5.28 -4.87 -1.36
N ASP A 14 6.59 -4.84 -1.61
CA ASP A 14 7.19 -5.07 -2.92
C ASP A 14 7.19 -6.51 -3.41
N TYR A 15 6.90 -7.50 -2.56
CA TYR A 15 6.83 -8.88 -3.00
C TYR A 15 5.53 -9.13 -3.80
N TYR A 16 4.44 -8.45 -3.47
CA TYR A 16 3.13 -8.66 -4.08
C TYR A 16 2.72 -7.53 -5.03
N TRP A 17 2.93 -6.28 -4.64
CA TRP A 17 2.14 -5.19 -5.22
C TRP A 17 2.88 -4.31 -6.22
N CYS A 18 4.19 -4.16 -6.09
CA CYS A 18 4.98 -3.28 -6.96
C CYS A 18 6.33 -3.89 -7.31
N ALA A 19 6.91 -3.52 -8.46
CA ALA A 19 8.23 -3.97 -8.87
C ALA A 19 9.36 -3.16 -8.17
N PRO A 20 10.22 -3.79 -7.35
CA PRO A 20 11.29 -3.07 -6.66
C PRO A 20 12.42 -2.66 -7.60
N PRO A 21 13.13 -1.55 -7.34
CA PRO A 21 14.25 -1.09 -8.17
C PRO A 21 15.45 -2.05 -8.16
N SER A 22 15.53 -2.95 -7.18
CA SER A 22 16.56 -4.01 -7.13
C SER A 22 16.39 -5.09 -8.21
N GLY A 23 15.27 -5.11 -8.93
CA GLY A 23 14.97 -6.13 -9.94
C GLY A 23 14.59 -7.50 -9.36
N ARG A 24 14.47 -7.61 -8.03
CA ARG A 24 13.98 -8.83 -7.38
C ARG A 24 12.55 -9.15 -7.82
N PHE A 25 12.23 -10.45 -7.87
CA PHE A 25 10.90 -10.92 -8.22
C PHE A 25 9.81 -10.26 -7.35
N SER A 26 8.73 -9.87 -8.03
CA SER A 26 7.48 -9.36 -7.46
C SER A 26 6.33 -9.83 -8.34
N TYR A 27 5.18 -10.13 -7.74
CA TYR A 27 3.95 -10.32 -8.51
C TYR A 27 3.52 -9.03 -9.22
N ASN A 28 3.95 -7.87 -8.71
CA ASN A 28 3.71 -6.54 -9.27
C ASN A 28 2.23 -6.33 -9.66
N GLU A 29 1.31 -6.68 -8.76
CA GLU A 29 -0.11 -6.65 -9.07
C GLU A 29 -0.62 -5.24 -9.40
N CYS A 30 -0.03 -4.18 -8.86
CA CYS A 30 -0.38 -2.81 -9.22
C CYS A 30 0.24 -2.34 -10.55
N GLY A 31 1.11 -3.14 -11.18
CA GLY A 31 1.68 -2.85 -12.49
C GLY A 31 2.57 -1.60 -12.51
N LEU A 32 3.30 -1.33 -11.42
CA LEU A 32 4.08 -0.11 -11.25
C LEU A 32 5.43 -0.37 -10.56
N SER A 33 6.40 0.53 -10.76
CA SER A 33 7.64 0.52 -9.96
C SER A 33 7.33 0.97 -8.53
N CYS A 34 7.91 0.33 -7.52
CA CYS A 34 7.76 0.75 -6.13
C CYS A 34 8.21 2.20 -5.88
N ASN A 35 9.10 2.76 -6.71
CA ASN A 35 9.49 4.16 -6.63
C ASN A 35 8.33 5.12 -6.92
N ALA A 36 7.32 4.70 -7.70
CA ALA A 36 6.11 5.49 -7.95
C ALA A 36 5.20 5.60 -6.72
N LEU A 37 5.48 4.85 -5.65
CA LEU A 37 4.77 4.95 -4.37
C LEU A 37 5.45 5.92 -3.39
N LEU A 38 6.63 6.44 -3.75
CA LEU A 38 7.45 7.33 -2.93
C LEU A 38 7.35 8.80 -3.36
N THR A 39 6.49 9.13 -4.32
CA THR A 39 6.30 10.49 -4.81
C THR A 39 5.34 11.28 -3.91
N ASP A 40 5.50 12.60 -3.92
CA ASP A 40 4.58 13.51 -3.22
C ASP A 40 3.15 13.44 -3.80
N ASP A 41 3.03 13.20 -5.11
CA ASP A 41 1.75 12.83 -5.72
C ASP A 41 1.36 11.41 -5.29
N ILE A 42 0.32 11.33 -4.46
CA ILE A 42 -0.18 10.07 -3.91
C ILE A 42 -1.10 9.29 -4.85
N THR A 43 -1.32 9.73 -6.09
CA THR A 43 -2.25 9.09 -7.04
C THR A 43 -1.98 7.60 -7.21
N HIS A 44 -0.71 7.21 -7.37
CA HIS A 44 -0.33 5.80 -7.52
C HIS A 44 -0.51 5.02 -6.22
N SER A 45 -0.14 5.60 -5.09
CA SER A 45 -0.30 5.01 -3.76
C SER A 45 -1.76 4.74 -3.45
N VAL A 46 -2.65 5.71 -3.69
CA VAL A 46 -4.10 5.57 -3.46
C VAL A 46 -4.69 4.50 -4.37
N ARG A 47 -4.38 4.50 -5.67
CA ARG A 47 -4.90 3.49 -6.61
C ARG A 47 -4.43 2.08 -6.26
N CYS A 48 -3.17 1.91 -5.88
CA CYS A 48 -2.64 0.60 -5.49
C CYS A 48 -3.27 0.13 -4.17
N ALA A 49 -3.38 1.01 -3.16
CA ALA A 49 -4.06 0.68 -1.89
C ALA A 49 -5.54 0.30 -2.10
N GLN A 50 -6.27 1.00 -2.97
CA GLN A 50 -7.64 0.63 -3.34
C GLN A 50 -7.71 -0.75 -3.99
N LYS A 51 -6.72 -1.12 -4.81
CA LYS A 51 -6.62 -2.47 -5.38
C LYS A 51 -6.38 -3.52 -4.29
N VAL A 52 -5.43 -3.28 -3.37
CA VAL A 52 -5.20 -4.16 -2.21
C VAL A 52 -6.50 -4.35 -1.42
N LEU A 53 -7.18 -3.25 -1.08
CA LEU A 53 -8.45 -3.26 -0.37
C LEU A 53 -9.50 -4.08 -1.09
N SER A 54 -9.63 -3.94 -2.41
CA SER A 54 -10.60 -4.68 -3.21
C SER A 54 -10.36 -6.19 -3.23
N GLN A 55 -9.10 -6.63 -3.06
CA GLN A 55 -8.73 -8.05 -3.13
C GLN A 55 -8.60 -8.72 -1.77
N GLN A 56 -8.07 -8.00 -0.77
CA GLN A 56 -7.68 -8.57 0.53
C GLN A 56 -8.38 -7.89 1.72
N GLY A 57 -9.16 -6.85 1.49
CA GLY A 57 -9.80 -6.07 2.54
C GLY A 57 -8.79 -5.24 3.36
N TRP A 58 -9.28 -4.56 4.40
CA TRP A 58 -8.43 -3.76 5.30
C TRP A 58 -7.43 -4.62 6.09
N SER A 59 -7.75 -5.90 6.34
CA SER A 59 -6.87 -6.84 7.03
C SER A 59 -5.56 -7.15 6.31
N ALA A 60 -5.39 -6.71 5.06
CA ALA A 60 -4.10 -6.79 4.36
C ALA A 60 -2.99 -6.01 5.08
N TRP A 61 -3.36 -4.94 5.80
CA TRP A 61 -2.45 -4.19 6.65
C TRP A 61 -2.50 -4.74 8.07
N SER A 62 -1.35 -5.23 8.56
CA SER A 62 -1.25 -5.75 9.92
C SER A 62 -1.62 -4.72 10.99
N THR A 63 -1.45 -3.42 10.71
CA THR A 63 -1.82 -2.29 11.57
C THR A 63 -3.32 -2.04 11.65
N TRP A 64 -4.14 -2.67 10.80
CA TRP A 64 -5.59 -2.47 10.79
C TRP A 64 -6.27 -2.77 12.13
N HIS A 65 -5.69 -3.62 12.98
CA HIS A 65 -6.21 -3.89 14.32
C HIS A 65 -6.24 -2.65 15.23
N TYR A 66 -5.49 -1.59 14.91
CA TYR A 66 -5.60 -0.29 15.59
C TYR A 66 -6.72 0.60 15.02
N CYS A 67 -7.27 0.24 13.86
CA CYS A 67 -8.22 1.05 13.10
C CYS A 67 -9.59 0.37 12.88
N ASN A 68 -9.80 -0.84 13.42
CA ASN A 68 -11.01 -1.64 13.23
C ASN A 68 -12.14 -1.35 14.24
N GLY A 69 -12.02 -0.26 15.00
CA GLY A 69 -12.98 0.19 15.98
C GLY A 69 -13.63 1.52 15.60
N TRP A 70 -14.00 2.30 16.62
CA TRP A 70 -14.48 3.66 16.39
C TRP A 70 -13.32 4.56 15.95
N LEU A 71 -13.51 5.26 14.84
CA LEU A 71 -12.64 6.33 14.35
C LEU A 71 -13.44 7.63 14.37
N PRO A 72 -12.80 8.78 14.66
CA PRO A 72 -13.47 10.08 14.55
C PRO A 72 -13.94 10.33 13.12
N SER A 73 -15.00 11.13 12.96
CA SER A 73 -15.41 11.59 11.63
C SER A 73 -14.31 12.44 10.99
N ILE A 74 -14.24 12.41 9.66
CA ILE A 74 -13.33 13.25 8.88
C ILE A 74 -14.02 14.54 8.39
N ASP A 75 -15.27 14.79 8.78
CA ASP A 75 -16.06 15.93 8.31
C ASP A 75 -15.41 17.28 8.65
N ASP A 76 -14.66 17.38 9.76
CA ASP A 76 -13.93 18.59 10.16
C ASP A 76 -12.85 19.02 9.14
N CYS A 77 -12.51 18.18 8.16
CA CYS A 77 -11.59 18.50 7.08
C CYS A 77 -12.24 19.18 5.86
N PHE A 78 -13.58 19.25 5.80
CA PHE A 78 -14.36 19.76 4.66
C PHE A 78 -15.28 20.92 5.06
#